data_AF-A0A6T6FEU3-F1
#
_entry.id   AF-A0A6T6FEU3-F1
#
_cell.length_a   1.000
_cell.length_b   1.000
_cell.length_c   1.000
_cell.angle_alpha   90.00
_cell.angle_beta   90.00
_cell.angle_gamma   90.00
#
_symmetry.space_group_name_H-M   'P 1'
#
loop_
_entity.id
_entity.type
_entity.pdbx_description
1 polymer ?
#
loop_
_entity_poly.entity_id
_entity_poly.type
_entity_poly.pdbx_seq_one_letter_code
_entity_poly.pdbx_strand_id
1 'polypeptide(L)'
;MPGYVRVIGGGQEDCNGIYRCCEAGTVPMSFQVACGFAKVEAPQTWAKLARTDIEYYQHSKGAFLFHSHEGQWKLHEPAGPCVYVSASLLTAPSKVPTYGWMPIKEQAMVMPDIEHFMDGDADEAEADQ
;
A
#
# COMPACT_ATOMS: atom_id res chain seq x y z
N MET A 1 10.69 -15.18 -0.45
CA MET A 1 9.39 -15.43 0.21
C MET A 1 8.64 -14.12 0.19
N PRO A 2 7.32 -14.10 -0.10
CA PRO A 2 6.56 -12.86 -0.02
C PRO A 2 6.58 -12.35 1.43
N GLY A 3 7.07 -11.13 1.64
CA GLY A 3 7.14 -10.51 2.97
C GLY A 3 5.81 -9.87 3.36
N TYR A 4 5.71 -9.47 4.61
CA TYR A 4 4.62 -8.63 5.12
C TYR A 4 5.14 -7.24 5.41
N VAL A 5 4.20 -6.31 5.42
CA VAL A 5 4.43 -4.92 5.83
C VAL A 5 3.45 -4.58 6.94
N ARG A 6 3.91 -3.96 8.02
CA ARG A 6 3.04 -3.38 9.05
C ARG A 6 3.03 -1.89 8.87
N VAL A 7 1.85 -1.30 8.80
CA VAL A 7 1.63 0.15 8.84
C VAL A 7 1.17 0.49 10.25
N ILE A 8 1.87 1.42 10.91
CA ILE A 8 1.62 1.78 12.31
C ILE A 8 1.50 3.29 12.44
N GLY A 9 0.59 3.76 13.30
CA GLY A 9 0.54 5.16 13.73
C GLY A 9 0.13 6.17 12.65
N GLY A 10 -0.31 5.72 11.48
CA GLY A 10 -0.85 6.60 10.46
C GLY A 10 -2.16 7.23 10.93
N GLY A 11 -2.33 8.53 10.64
CA GLY A 11 -3.55 9.28 10.95
C GLY A 11 -4.81 8.76 10.25
N GLN A 12 -4.69 7.92 9.21
CA GLN A 12 -5.79 7.15 8.64
C GLN A 12 -5.84 5.76 9.28
N GLU A 13 -6.66 5.58 10.31
CA GLU A 13 -6.69 4.37 11.14
C GLU A 13 -6.99 3.09 10.33
N ASP A 14 -7.82 3.18 9.29
CA ASP A 14 -8.15 2.05 8.43
C ASP A 14 -6.98 1.57 7.56
N CYS A 15 -5.90 2.34 7.49
CA CYS A 15 -4.66 1.94 6.85
C CYS A 15 -3.68 1.29 7.82
N ASN A 16 -3.88 1.35 9.14
CA ASN A 16 -2.99 0.72 10.10
C ASN A 16 -3.26 -0.78 10.17
N GLY A 17 -2.19 -1.57 10.26
CA GLY A 17 -2.26 -3.03 10.36
C GLY A 17 -1.31 -3.75 9.41
N ILE A 18 -1.57 -5.04 9.20
CA ILE A 18 -0.70 -5.95 8.45
C ILE A 18 -1.15 -6.05 7.00
N TYR A 19 -0.18 -5.91 6.10
CA TYR A 19 -0.35 -6.02 4.67
C TYR A 19 0.43 -7.22 4.16
N ARG A 20 -0.26 -8.06 3.40
CA ARG A 20 0.32 -9.23 2.76
C ARG A 20 0.85 -8.86 1.38
N CYS A 21 2.04 -9.33 1.03
CA CYS A 21 2.55 -9.21 -0.34
C CYS A 21 1.67 -9.98 -1.33
N CYS A 22 1.40 -9.35 -2.47
CA CYS A 22 0.56 -9.84 -3.54
C CYS A 22 1.34 -9.87 -4.86
N GLU A 23 0.95 -10.81 -5.73
CA GLU A 23 1.61 -11.01 -7.01
C GLU A 23 1.56 -9.76 -7.90
N ALA A 24 2.71 -9.43 -8.47
CA ALA A 24 2.87 -8.35 -9.43
C ALA A 24 1.89 -8.53 -10.62
N GLY A 25 1.32 -7.42 -11.08
CA GLY A 25 0.38 -7.43 -12.22
C GLY A 25 -1.05 -7.86 -11.89
N THR A 26 -1.33 -8.37 -10.69
CA THR A 26 -2.72 -8.51 -10.22
C THR A 26 -3.27 -7.15 -9.77
N VAL A 27 -4.59 -6.96 -9.90
CA VAL A 27 -5.26 -5.70 -9.57
C VAL A 27 -5.86 -5.79 -8.17
N PRO A 28 -5.54 -4.88 -7.23
CA PRO A 28 -6.10 -4.89 -5.89
C PRO A 28 -7.64 -4.84 -5.92
N MET A 29 -8.30 -5.64 -5.08
CA MET A 29 -9.76 -5.74 -5.08
C MET A 29 -10.45 -4.38 -4.84
N SER A 30 -9.98 -3.59 -3.87
CA SER A 30 -10.51 -2.25 -3.60
C SER A 30 -10.31 -1.29 -4.77
N PHE A 31 -9.21 -1.42 -5.51
CA PHE A 31 -9.00 -0.65 -6.75
C PHE A 31 -10.01 -1.04 -7.83
N GLN A 32 -10.34 -2.33 -7.98
CA GLN A 32 -11.38 -2.78 -8.91
C GLN A 32 -12.74 -2.18 -8.56
N VAL A 33 -13.09 -2.17 -7.26
CA VAL A 33 -14.34 -1.56 -6.75
C VAL A 33 -14.38 -0.07 -7.05
N ALA A 34 -13.30 0.67 -6.74
CA ALA A 34 -13.21 2.10 -7.02
C ALA A 34 -13.35 2.43 -8.52
N CYS A 35 -12.71 1.63 -9.38
CA CYS A 35 -12.85 1.75 -10.84
C CYS A 35 -14.29 1.49 -11.31
N GLY A 36 -15.00 0.53 -10.70
CA GLY A 36 -16.40 0.27 -10.97
C GLY A 36 -17.30 1.48 -10.69
N PHE A 37 -17.08 2.19 -9.58
CA PHE A 37 -17.79 3.43 -9.28
C PHE A 37 -17.46 4.55 -10.27
N ALA A 38 -16.19 4.67 -10.67
CA ALA A 38 -15.75 5.66 -11.65
C ALA A 38 -16.07 5.30 -13.10
N LYS A 39 -16.63 4.10 -13.37
CA LYS A 39 -16.93 3.57 -14.70
C LYS A 39 -15.69 3.54 -15.62
N VAL A 40 -14.56 3.11 -15.07
CA VAL A 40 -13.30 2.93 -15.80
C VAL A 40 -12.84 1.46 -15.72
N GLU A 41 -12.09 1.01 -16.73
CA GLU A 41 -11.58 -0.36 -16.78
C GLU A 41 -10.40 -0.56 -15.83
N ALA A 42 -10.58 -1.37 -14.79
CA ALA A 42 -9.59 -1.53 -13.73
C ALA A 42 -8.24 -2.07 -14.20
N PRO A 43 -8.16 -3.16 -15.01
CA PRO A 43 -6.86 -3.68 -15.45
C PRO A 43 -6.08 -2.67 -16.30
N GLN A 44 -6.77 -1.97 -17.19
CA GLN A 44 -6.16 -0.96 -18.06
C GLN A 44 -5.71 0.27 -17.28
N THR A 45 -6.48 0.68 -16.28
CA THR A 45 -6.15 1.82 -15.41
C THR A 45 -4.99 1.46 -14.50
N TRP A 46 -5.00 0.27 -13.90
CA TRP A 46 -3.92 -0.24 -13.07
C TRP A 46 -2.60 -0.31 -13.84
N ALA A 47 -2.60 -0.87 -15.06
CA ALA A 47 -1.41 -0.98 -15.91
C ALA A 47 -0.77 0.39 -16.23
N LYS A 48 -1.55 1.48 -16.24
CA LYS A 48 -1.06 2.85 -16.46
C LYS A 48 -0.52 3.51 -15.20
N LEU A 49 -0.90 3.03 -14.01
CA LEU A 49 -0.57 3.66 -12.73
C LEU A 49 0.53 2.90 -11.98
N ALA A 50 0.41 1.59 -11.90
CA ALA A 50 1.26 0.71 -11.10
C ALA A 50 2.36 0.07 -11.94
N ARG A 51 3.54 -0.09 -11.34
CA ARG A 51 4.60 -0.97 -11.85
C ARG A 51 4.16 -2.41 -11.72
N THR A 52 3.65 -2.99 -12.81
CA THR A 52 3.09 -4.36 -12.83
C THR A 52 4.13 -5.47 -12.74
N ASP A 53 5.41 -5.12 -12.69
CA ASP A 53 6.55 -6.02 -12.48
C ASP A 53 7.07 -5.98 -11.02
N ILE A 54 6.45 -5.17 -10.17
CA ILE A 54 6.75 -5.05 -8.75
C ILE A 54 5.52 -5.52 -7.96
N GLU A 55 5.76 -6.25 -6.88
CA GLU A 55 4.73 -6.69 -5.96
C GLU A 55 4.03 -5.49 -5.29
N TYR A 56 2.77 -5.68 -4.92
CA TYR A 56 2.04 -4.73 -4.06
C TYR A 56 1.69 -5.42 -2.75
N TYR A 57 1.24 -4.65 -1.77
CA TYR A 57 0.84 -5.18 -0.47
C TYR A 57 -0.60 -4.82 -0.19
N GLN A 58 -1.37 -5.76 0.33
CA GLN A 58 -2.80 -5.59 0.58
C GLN A 58 -3.16 -5.91 2.03
N HIS A 59 -3.91 -4.99 2.63
CA HIS A 59 -4.52 -5.14 3.94
C HIS A 59 -5.85 -5.90 3.83
N SER A 60 -6.21 -6.67 4.87
CA SER A 60 -7.48 -7.43 4.93
C SER A 60 -8.71 -6.54 4.80
N LYS A 61 -8.65 -5.30 5.31
CA LYS A 61 -9.72 -4.29 5.18
C LYS A 61 -9.80 -3.63 3.79
N GLY A 62 -8.88 -3.93 2.87
CA GLY A 62 -8.91 -3.39 1.51
C GLY A 62 -8.00 -2.19 1.26
N ALA A 63 -7.27 -1.69 2.25
CA ALA A 63 -6.17 -0.75 2.02
C ALA A 63 -5.05 -1.45 1.24
N PHE A 64 -4.27 -0.71 0.45
CA PHE A 64 -3.17 -1.30 -0.32
C PHE A 64 -2.02 -0.33 -0.59
N LEU A 65 -0.82 -0.89 -0.72
CA LEU A 65 0.44 -0.21 -1.01
C LEU A 65 0.97 -0.69 -2.36
N PHE A 66 1.32 0.23 -3.25
CA PHE A 66 1.94 -0.15 -4.52
C PHE A 66 2.98 0.87 -4.99
N HIS A 67 3.88 0.44 -5.86
CA HIS A 67 4.86 1.30 -6.50
C HIS A 67 4.34 1.79 -7.86
N SER A 68 4.28 3.12 -8.05
CA SER A 68 3.79 3.72 -9.29
C SER A 68 4.87 3.78 -10.37
N HIS A 69 4.46 3.97 -11.63
CA HIS A 69 5.40 4.27 -12.72
C HIS A 69 6.15 5.59 -12.54
N GLU A 70 5.61 6.50 -11.71
CA GLU A 70 6.24 7.77 -11.35
C GLU A 70 7.39 7.60 -10.33
N GLY A 71 7.67 6.36 -9.89
CA GLY A 71 8.74 6.09 -8.94
C GLY A 71 8.36 6.38 -7.49
N GLN A 72 7.06 6.31 -7.16
CA GLN A 72 6.55 6.61 -5.83
C GLN A 72 5.81 5.41 -5.25
N TRP A 73 6.03 5.13 -3.98
CA TRP A 73 5.13 4.27 -3.22
C TRP A 73 3.89 5.04 -2.83
N LYS A 74 2.71 4.43 -3.02
CA LYS A 74 1.41 5.02 -2.72
C LYS A 74 0.64 4.11 -1.78
N LEU A 75 0.07 4.68 -0.72
CA LEU A 75 -0.84 4.03 0.22
C LEU A 75 -2.25 4.52 -0.06
N HIS A 76 -3.15 3.59 -0.37
CA HIS A 76 -4.56 3.84 -0.57
C HIS A 76 -5.37 3.28 0.60
N GLU A 77 -6.34 4.07 1.05
CA GLU A 77 -7.31 3.61 2.04
C GLU A 77 -8.31 2.62 1.41
N PRO A 78 -9.05 1.84 2.23
CA PRO A 78 -10.04 0.89 1.72
C PRO A 78 -11.07 1.47 0.75
N ALA A 79 -11.46 2.73 0.98
CA ALA A 79 -12.42 3.43 0.14
C ALA A 79 -11.88 3.75 -1.27
N GLY A 80 -10.57 3.62 -1.50
CA GLY A 80 -9.94 3.81 -2.80
C GLY A 80 -9.09 5.07 -2.99
N PRO A 81 -9.27 6.19 -2.26
CA PRO A 81 -8.37 7.34 -2.36
C PRO A 81 -6.94 7.04 -1.90
N CYS A 82 -5.98 7.71 -2.52
CA CYS A 82 -4.60 7.72 -2.03
C CYS A 82 -4.48 8.70 -0.86
N VAL A 83 -3.91 8.23 0.25
CA VAL A 83 -3.79 9.00 1.49
C VAL A 83 -2.34 9.38 1.79
N TYR A 84 -1.37 8.53 1.45
CA TYR A 84 0.05 8.81 1.63
C TYR A 84 0.87 8.44 0.39
N VAL A 85 1.95 9.18 0.17
CA VAL A 85 2.96 8.90 -0.85
C VAL A 85 4.35 8.93 -0.25
N SER A 86 5.25 8.07 -0.71
CA SER A 86 6.68 8.15 -0.40
C SER A 86 7.45 8.17 -1.71
N ALA A 87 8.19 9.25 -1.95
CA ALA A 87 9.03 9.44 -3.12
C ALA A 87 10.48 9.01 -2.86
N SER A 88 10.71 8.09 -1.92
CA SER A 88 12.06 7.71 -1.51
C SER A 88 12.84 7.09 -2.66
N LEU A 89 13.66 7.93 -3.32
CA LEU A 89 14.64 7.54 -4.35
C LEU A 89 15.79 6.69 -3.78
N LEU A 90 15.88 6.60 -2.45
CA LEU A 90 16.93 5.86 -1.74
C LEU A 90 16.59 4.39 -1.51
N THR A 91 15.35 3.99 -1.79
CA THR A 91 14.88 2.62 -1.54
C THR A 91 14.69 1.92 -2.87
N ALA A 92 15.23 0.69 -2.98
CA ALA A 92 15.01 -0.12 -4.17
C ALA A 92 13.49 -0.29 -4.40
N PRO A 93 13.01 -0.28 -5.66
CA PRO A 93 11.58 -0.39 -5.95
C PRO A 93 10.93 -1.67 -5.42
N SER A 94 11.72 -2.70 -5.09
CA SER A 94 11.28 -3.96 -4.50
C SER A 94 11.04 -3.91 -2.99
N LYS A 95 11.26 -2.76 -2.32
CA LYS A 95 11.08 -2.62 -0.88
C LYS A 95 10.29 -1.37 -0.54
N VAL A 96 9.26 -1.54 0.31
CA VAL A 96 8.45 -0.42 0.79
C VAL A 96 9.33 0.50 1.65
N PRO A 97 9.29 1.83 1.49
CA PRO A 97 10.09 2.75 2.30
C PRO A 97 9.62 2.74 3.75
N THR A 98 10.58 2.67 4.67
CA THR A 98 10.30 2.77 6.12
C THR A 98 10.16 4.20 6.62
N TYR A 99 10.45 5.18 5.77
CA TYR A 99 10.41 6.60 6.06
C TYR A 99 10.10 7.41 4.78
N GLY A 100 9.93 8.73 4.94
CA GLY A 100 9.74 9.64 3.81
C GLY A 100 8.32 9.66 3.23
N TRP A 101 7.36 9.08 3.95
CA TRP A 101 5.94 9.21 3.65
C TRP A 101 5.50 10.68 3.84
N MET A 102 4.54 11.11 3.02
CA MET A 102 3.87 12.41 3.12
C MET A 102 2.37 12.23 2.81
N PRO A 103 1.45 12.95 3.49
CA PRO A 103 0.04 12.88 3.17
C PRO A 103 -0.24 13.60 1.83
N ILE A 104 -1.19 13.11 1.04
CA ILE A 104 -1.56 13.77 -0.23
C ILE A 104 -2.36 15.06 0.00
N LYS A 105 -3.19 15.10 1.05
CA LYS A 105 -3.91 16.31 1.43
C LYS A 105 -3.08 17.07 2.46
N GLU A 106 -3.12 18.41 2.43
CA GLU A 106 -2.56 19.30 3.47
C GLU A 106 -3.28 19.19 4.83
N GLN A 107 -3.76 17.99 5.17
CA GLN A 107 -4.20 17.68 6.51
C GLN A 107 -2.96 17.31 7.31
N ALA A 108 -2.86 17.83 8.53
CA ALA A 108 -1.86 17.44 9.51
C ALA A 108 -2.11 16.00 10.00
N MET A 109 -2.02 15.04 9.08
CA MET A 109 -2.12 13.63 9.38
C MET A 109 -0.78 13.15 9.92
N VAL A 110 -0.85 12.34 10.98
CA VAL A 110 0.31 11.65 11.53
C VAL A 110 0.88 10.73 10.44
N MET A 111 2.20 10.72 10.32
CA MET A 111 2.89 9.90 9.35
C MET A 111 2.90 8.43 9.80
N PRO A 112 2.69 7.47 8.88
CA PRO A 112 2.82 6.08 9.25
C PRO A 112 4.29 5.68 9.36
N ASP A 113 4.56 4.82 10.34
CA ASP A 113 5.76 4.00 10.38
C ASP A 113 5.49 2.69 9.64
N ILE A 114 6.51 2.20 8.91
CA ILE A 114 6.43 0.98 8.12
C ILE A 114 7.49 -0.01 8.59
N GLU A 115 7.06 -1.21 8.95
CA GLU A 115 7.93 -2.32 9.33
C GLU A 115 7.81 -3.48 8.33
N HIS A 116 8.89 -4.23 8.11
CA HIS A 116 8.90 -5.42 7.26
C HIS A 116 9.15 -6.66 8.11
N PHE A 117 8.45 -7.75 7.84
CA PHE A 117 8.62 -9.03 8.53
C PHE A 117 8.29 -10.20 7.61
N MET A 118 8.68 -11.42 7.99
CA MET A 118 8.45 -12.62 7.18
C MET A 118 7.19 -13.38 7.63
N ASP A 119 6.72 -14.32 6.80
CA ASP A 119 5.57 -15.21 7.13
C ASP A 119 5.68 -15.88 8.50
N GLY A 120 6.89 -16.16 8.98
CA GLY A 120 7.11 -16.78 10.30
C GLY A 120 6.88 -15.86 11.50
N ASP A 121 6.84 -14.54 11.28
CA ASP A 121 6.70 -13.53 12.34
C ASP A 121 5.28 -12.95 12.41
N ALA A 122 4.41 -13.29 11.44
CA ALA A 122 3.08 -12.70 11.31
C ALA A 122 2.08 -13.18 12.37
N ASP A 123 2.19 -14.43 12.82
CA ASP A 123 1.32 -15.01 13.87
C ASP A 123 1.54 -14.35 15.25
N GLU A 124 2.72 -13.81 15.53
CA GLU A 124 2.99 -13.10 16.80
C GLU A 124 2.45 -11.65 16.77
N ALA A 125 2.38 -11.03 15.58
CA ALA A 125 1.97 -9.63 15.44
C ALA A 125 0.45 -9.39 15.53
N GLU A 126 -0.38 -10.41 15.23
CA GLU A 126 -1.84 -10.34 15.42
C GLU A 126 -2.29 -10.74 16.84
N ALA A 127 -1.44 -11.40 17.63
CA ALA A 127 -1.77 -11.83 18.99
C ALA A 127 -1.64 -10.71 20.06
N ASP A 128 -1.02 -9.58 19.70
CA ASP A 128 -0.73 -8.46 20.62
C ASP A 128 -1.62 -7.21 20.36
N GLN A 129 -2.73 -7.37 19.63
CA GLN A 129 -3.75 -6.32 19.41
C GLN A 129 -5.06 -6.65 20.12
#